data_AF-A0A9Q3V666-F1
#
_entry.id   AF-A0A9Q3V666-F1
#
_cell.length_a   1.000
_cell.length_b   1.000
_cell.length_c   1.000
_cell.angle_alpha   90.00
_cell.angle_beta   90.00
_cell.angle_gamma   90.00
#
_symmetry.space_group_name_H-M   'P 1'
#
loop_
_entity.id
_entity.type
_entity.pdbx_description
1 polymer ?
#
loop_
_entity_poly.entity_id
_entity_poly.type
_entity_poly.pdbx_seq_one_letter_code
_entity_poly.pdbx_strand_id
1 'polypeptide(L)'
;MNESYPKPYKYWFLPIITGIIFIISGIYIFRTPLSSYLALTMLFAAIFFISGIFEIVNALSNRHFQNWGWALVGGIIDLIFGIILMASPMLTATFLPIYVGFIIMFRSITGIGHAIALKEMNVSAWIAPLIFGILGILLSLLMIFNPLIGGLTIVYYTAFSIIMFGVLQIIFGITLKKLKQL
;
A
#
# COMPACT_ATOMS: atom_id res chain seq x y z
N MET A 1 31.25 -7.88 32.76
CA MET A 1 30.52 -8.33 31.56
C MET A 1 30.55 -7.17 30.58
N ASN A 2 31.38 -7.23 29.54
CA ASN A 2 31.49 -6.17 28.54
C ASN A 2 30.29 -6.26 27.60
N GLU A 3 29.25 -5.49 27.87
CA GLU A 3 28.19 -5.27 26.89
C GLU A 3 28.78 -4.50 25.71
N SER A 4 28.97 -5.19 24.60
CA SER A 4 29.41 -4.61 23.33
C SER A 4 28.27 -3.76 22.79
N TYR A 5 28.26 -2.47 23.16
CA TYR A 5 27.33 -1.50 22.60
C TYR A 5 27.39 -1.55 21.06
N PRO A 6 26.24 -1.68 20.37
CA PRO A 6 26.23 -1.74 18.92
C PRO A 6 26.86 -0.47 18.34
N LYS A 7 27.76 -0.64 17.37
CA LYS A 7 28.54 0.44 16.75
C LYS A 7 27.64 1.62 16.34
N PRO A 8 28.05 2.88 16.57
CA PRO A 8 27.24 4.05 16.24
C PRO A 8 26.86 4.05 14.76
N TYR A 9 25.59 4.36 14.46
CA TYR A 9 25.03 4.40 13.11
C TYR A 9 25.84 5.37 12.22
N LYS A 10 26.81 4.83 11.47
CA LYS A 10 27.71 5.60 10.59
C LYS A 10 26.94 6.34 9.49
N TYR A 11 25.77 5.81 9.11
CA TYR A 11 24.97 6.25 7.97
C TYR A 11 23.66 6.96 8.36
N TRP A 12 23.67 7.75 9.44
CA TRP A 12 22.51 8.55 9.90
C TRP A 12 21.98 9.56 8.84
N PHE A 13 22.81 9.92 7.86
CA PHE A 13 22.44 10.84 6.79
C PHE A 13 21.64 10.16 5.67
N LEU A 14 21.71 8.83 5.52
CA LEU A 14 20.98 8.12 4.47
C LEU A 14 19.45 8.29 4.60
N PRO A 15 18.82 8.13 5.78
CA PRO A 15 17.39 8.40 5.95
C PRO A 15 16.99 9.85 5.64
N ILE A 16 17.88 10.81 5.86
CA ILE A 16 17.60 12.21 5.58
C ILE A 16 17.56 12.43 4.06
N ILE A 17 18.54 11.90 3.33
CA ILE A 17 18.59 12.00 1.87
C ILE A 17 17.37 11.30 1.25
N THR A 18 17.07 10.07 1.67
CA THR A 18 15.90 9.34 1.16
C THR A 18 14.60 10.08 1.48
N GLY A 19 14.48 10.65 2.69
CA GLY A 19 13.32 11.43 3.08
C GLY A 19 13.10 12.69 2.22
N ILE A 20 14.17 13.43 1.89
CA ILE A 20 14.09 14.57 0.97
C ILE A 20 13.63 14.12 -0.42
N ILE A 21 14.17 13.02 -0.93
CA ILE A 21 13.77 12.46 -2.24
C ILE A 21 12.28 12.13 -2.23
N PHE A 22 11.77 11.45 -1.20
CA PHE A 22 10.34 11.14 -1.09
C PHE A 22 9.46 12.39 -1.05
N ILE A 23 9.84 13.42 -0.30
CA ILE A 23 9.07 14.68 -0.27
C ILE A 23 8.99 15.31 -1.67
N ILE A 24 10.12 15.40 -2.38
CA ILE A 24 10.16 15.96 -3.73
C ILE A 24 9.30 15.13 -4.68
N SER A 25 9.40 13.80 -4.63
CA SER A 25 8.57 12.89 -5.42
C SER A 25 7.08 13.05 -5.13
N GLY A 26 6.69 13.18 -3.86
CA GLY A 26 5.30 13.40 -3.48
C GLY A 26 4.74 14.74 -4.00
N ILE A 27 5.52 15.81 -3.93
CA ILE A 27 5.15 17.11 -4.51
C ILE A 27 5.01 17.01 -6.04
N TYR A 28 5.90 16.28 -6.71
CA TYR A 28 5.83 16.05 -8.14
C TYR A 28 4.53 15.32 -8.54
N ILE A 29 4.12 14.31 -7.76
CA ILE A 29 2.87 13.57 -7.98
C ILE A 29 1.67 14.51 -7.89
N PHE A 30 1.61 15.38 -6.88
CA PHE A 30 0.54 16.38 -6.75
C PHE A 30 0.44 17.32 -7.96
N ARG A 31 1.58 17.67 -8.57
CA ARG A 31 1.61 18.53 -9.77
C ARG A 31 1.21 17.80 -11.05
N THR A 32 1.37 16.49 -11.09
CA THR A 32 1.15 15.67 -12.31
C THR A 32 0.23 14.48 -12.03
N PRO A 33 -1.02 14.72 -11.59
CA PRO A 33 -1.87 13.64 -11.10
C PRO A 33 -2.20 12.61 -12.19
N LEU A 34 -2.41 13.05 -13.43
CA LEU A 34 -2.74 12.16 -14.54
C LEU A 34 -1.56 11.24 -14.93
N SER A 35 -0.37 11.80 -15.09
CA SER A 35 0.83 11.02 -15.41
C SER A 35 1.18 10.04 -14.29
N SER A 36 1.03 10.49 -13.04
CA SER A 36 1.25 9.63 -11.87
C SER A 36 0.24 8.50 -11.81
N TYR A 37 -1.01 8.75 -12.18
CA TYR A 37 -2.04 7.73 -12.26
C TYR A 37 -1.71 6.63 -13.28
N LEU A 38 -1.23 7.01 -14.46
CA LEU A 38 -0.80 6.07 -15.49
C LEU A 38 0.40 5.24 -15.01
N ALA A 39 1.35 5.85 -14.32
CA ALA A 39 2.48 5.13 -13.73
C ALA A 39 2.01 4.09 -12.69
N LEU A 40 1.08 4.47 -11.79
CA LEU A 40 0.51 3.55 -10.81
C LEU A 40 -0.29 2.41 -11.47
N THR A 41 -0.97 2.71 -12.57
CA THR A 41 -1.69 1.72 -13.38
C THR A 41 -0.73 0.68 -13.97
N MET A 42 0.39 1.12 -14.57
CA MET A 42 1.40 0.20 -15.10
C MET A 42 2.07 -0.62 -14.00
N LEU A 43 2.37 0.03 -12.86
CA LEU A 43 2.96 -0.63 -11.70
C LEU A 43 2.02 -1.72 -11.15
N PHE A 44 0.72 -1.42 -11.07
CA PHE A 44 -0.30 -2.38 -10.66
C PHE A 44 -0.35 -3.61 -11.59
N ALA A 45 -0.37 -3.41 -12.91
CA ALA A 45 -0.34 -4.52 -13.87
C ALA A 45 0.93 -5.36 -13.75
N ALA A 46 2.08 -4.71 -13.57
CA ALA A 46 3.36 -5.39 -13.37
C ALA A 46 3.38 -6.21 -12.07
N ILE A 47 2.78 -5.71 -10.99
CA ILE A 47 2.65 -6.47 -9.74
C ILE A 47 1.83 -7.74 -9.97
N PHE A 48 0.67 -7.67 -10.64
CA PHE A 48 -0.14 -8.87 -10.92
C PHE A 48 0.64 -9.89 -11.74
N PHE A 49 1.34 -9.43 -12.78
CA PHE A 49 2.17 -10.28 -13.62
C PHE A 49 3.28 -10.98 -12.81
N ILE A 50 4.05 -10.21 -12.03
CA ILE A 50 5.15 -10.74 -11.23
C ILE A 50 4.62 -11.68 -10.15
N SER A 51 3.55 -11.30 -9.44
CA SER A 51 2.92 -12.13 -8.41
C SER A 51 2.46 -13.47 -8.98
N GLY A 52 1.83 -13.48 -10.15
CA GLY A 52 1.43 -14.73 -10.82
C GLY A 52 2.62 -15.65 -11.12
N ILE A 53 3.75 -15.11 -11.61
CA ILE A 53 4.98 -15.89 -11.80
C ILE A 53 5.48 -16.45 -10.47
N PHE A 54 5.58 -15.62 -9.44
CA PHE A 54 6.07 -16.02 -8.13
C PHE A 54 5.19 -17.11 -7.50
N GLU A 55 3.87 -17.00 -7.61
CA GLU A 55 2.94 -17.99 -7.07
C GLU A 55 3.03 -19.31 -7.82
N ILE A 56 3.16 -19.30 -9.15
CA ILE A 56 3.41 -20.50 -9.95
C ILE A 56 4.73 -21.16 -9.51
N VAL A 57 5.82 -20.41 -9.43
CA VAL A 57 7.13 -20.94 -9.00
C VAL A 57 7.04 -21.52 -7.60
N ASN A 58 6.39 -20.82 -6.67
CA ASN A 58 6.18 -21.27 -5.30
C ASN A 58 5.35 -22.56 -5.25
N ALA A 59 4.25 -22.64 -6.01
CA ALA A 59 3.40 -23.83 -6.08
C ALA A 59 4.15 -25.05 -6.65
N LEU A 60 4.97 -24.84 -7.69
CA LEU A 60 5.78 -25.90 -8.29
C LEU A 60 6.96 -26.34 -7.41
N SER A 61 7.50 -25.44 -6.59
CA SER A 61 8.56 -25.76 -5.62
C SER A 61 8.03 -26.48 -4.38
N ASN A 62 6.76 -26.25 -4.03
CA ASN A 62 6.15 -26.74 -2.78
C ASN A 62 5.06 -27.78 -3.02
N ARG A 63 5.23 -28.64 -4.05
CA ARG A 63 4.26 -29.71 -4.40
C ARG A 63 3.97 -30.70 -3.28
N HIS A 64 4.84 -30.77 -2.27
CA HIS A 64 4.72 -31.65 -1.12
C HIS A 64 3.64 -31.19 -0.12
N PHE A 65 3.22 -29.92 -0.19
CA PHE A 65 2.18 -29.38 0.67
C PHE A 65 0.79 -29.68 0.14
N GLN A 66 -0.16 -29.85 1.07
CA GLN A 66 -1.57 -29.93 0.75
C GLN A 66 -2.02 -28.61 0.08
N ASN A 67 -2.85 -28.70 -0.96
CA ASN A 67 -3.38 -27.58 -1.75
C ASN A 67 -2.42 -26.91 -2.76
N TRP A 68 -1.26 -27.49 -3.09
CA TRP A 68 -0.35 -26.94 -4.10
C TRP A 68 -1.02 -26.70 -5.47
N GLY A 69 -1.97 -27.56 -5.85
CA GLY A 69 -2.72 -27.42 -7.10
C GLY A 69 -3.61 -26.18 -7.13
N TRP A 70 -4.19 -25.79 -6.00
CA TRP A 70 -4.98 -24.55 -5.90
C TRP A 70 -4.11 -23.31 -6.01
N ALA A 71 -2.93 -23.32 -5.38
CA ALA A 71 -1.95 -22.25 -5.54
C ALA A 71 -1.46 -22.13 -6.99
N LEU A 72 -1.27 -23.26 -7.69
CA LEU A 72 -0.90 -23.23 -9.11
C LEU A 72 -2.01 -22.60 -9.96
N VAL A 73 -3.27 -22.96 -9.73
CA VAL A 73 -4.42 -22.38 -10.45
C VAL A 73 -4.53 -20.88 -10.16
N GLY A 74 -4.38 -20.48 -8.89
CA GLY A 74 -4.34 -19.07 -8.48
C GLY A 74 -3.26 -18.29 -9.23
N GLY A 75 -2.03 -18.78 -9.20
CA GLY A 75 -0.91 -18.14 -9.89
C GLY A 75 -1.09 -18.05 -11.42
N ILE A 76 -1.70 -19.05 -12.06
CA ILE A 76 -2.03 -19.00 -13.50
C ILE A 76 -3.08 -17.92 -13.78
N ILE A 77 -4.13 -17.83 -12.96
CA ILE A 77 -5.16 -16.80 -13.10
C ILE A 77 -4.54 -15.41 -12.96
N ASP A 78 -3.73 -15.20 -11.92
CA ASP A 78 -3.06 -13.93 -11.66
C ASP A 78 -2.11 -13.54 -12.80
N LEU A 79 -1.36 -14.51 -13.35
CA LEU A 79 -0.49 -14.29 -14.49
C LEU A 79 -1.28 -13.85 -15.72
N ILE A 80 -2.39 -14.52 -16.04
CA ILE A 80 -3.26 -14.17 -17.17
C ILE A 80 -3.85 -12.77 -16.96
N PHE A 81 -4.33 -12.48 -15.75
CA PHE A 81 -4.84 -11.15 -15.40
C PHE A 81 -3.75 -10.09 -15.58
N GLY A 82 -2.54 -10.33 -15.09
CA GLY A 82 -1.38 -9.45 -15.27
C GLY A 82 -1.09 -9.17 -16.74
N ILE A 83 -1.08 -10.21 -17.60
CA ILE A 83 -0.88 -10.05 -19.04
C ILE A 83 -1.97 -9.18 -19.67
N ILE A 84 -3.24 -9.44 -19.36
CA ILE A 84 -4.38 -8.67 -19.89
C ILE A 84 -4.28 -7.20 -19.47
N LEU A 85 -3.97 -6.96 -18.19
CA LEU A 85 -3.82 -5.61 -17.64
C LEU A 85 -2.62 -4.87 -18.27
N MET A 86 -1.52 -5.55 -18.54
CA MET A 86 -0.37 -4.95 -19.24
C MET A 86 -0.70 -4.62 -20.70
N ALA A 87 -1.46 -5.48 -21.38
CA ALA A 87 -1.84 -5.28 -22.77
C ALA A 87 -2.82 -4.10 -22.98
N SER A 88 -3.63 -3.77 -21.98
CA SER A 88 -4.60 -2.68 -22.05
C SER A 88 -4.50 -1.73 -20.85
N PRO A 89 -3.68 -0.67 -20.95
CA PRO A 89 -3.56 0.34 -19.89
C PRO A 89 -4.90 1.02 -19.54
N MET A 90 -5.82 1.15 -20.50
CA MET A 90 -7.14 1.74 -20.28
C MET A 90 -8.02 0.84 -19.40
N LEU A 91 -8.00 -0.47 -19.63
CA LEU A 91 -8.71 -1.42 -18.77
C LEU A 91 -8.12 -1.38 -17.37
N THR A 92 -6.80 -1.39 -17.24
CA THR A 92 -6.12 -1.34 -15.93
C THR A 92 -6.42 -0.06 -15.18
N ALA A 93 -6.50 1.08 -15.87
CA ALA A 93 -6.89 2.36 -15.31
C ALA A 93 -8.36 2.40 -14.85
N THR A 94 -9.19 1.43 -15.23
CA THR A 94 -10.56 1.28 -14.72
C THR A 94 -10.62 0.25 -13.60
N PHE A 95 -9.89 -0.86 -13.75
CA PHE A 95 -9.85 -1.95 -12.77
C PHE A 95 -9.14 -1.56 -11.47
N LEU A 96 -8.05 -0.79 -11.53
CA LEU A 96 -7.26 -0.44 -10.35
C LEU A 96 -8.10 0.26 -9.27
N PRO A 97 -8.87 1.32 -9.56
CA PRO A 97 -9.76 1.96 -8.57
C PRO A 97 -10.83 1.02 -8.03
N ILE A 98 -11.40 0.16 -8.86
CA ILE A 98 -12.43 -0.80 -8.44
C ILE A 98 -11.82 -1.81 -7.47
N TYR A 99 -10.66 -2.38 -7.82
CA TYR A 99 -9.93 -3.31 -6.98
C TYR A 99 -9.56 -2.69 -5.62
N VAL A 100 -9.00 -1.48 -5.62
CA VAL A 100 -8.68 -0.75 -4.39
C VAL A 100 -9.94 -0.41 -3.60
N GLY A 101 -11.02 -0.02 -4.27
CA GLY A 101 -12.33 0.23 -3.66
C GLY A 101 -12.83 -0.99 -2.90
N PHE A 102 -12.80 -2.18 -3.51
CA PHE A 102 -13.17 -3.43 -2.84
C PHE A 102 -12.31 -3.69 -1.60
N ILE A 103 -10.99 -3.51 -1.69
CA ILE A 103 -10.10 -3.68 -0.53
C ILE A 103 -10.49 -2.70 0.59
N ILE A 104 -10.70 -1.43 0.27
CA ILE A 104 -11.09 -0.42 1.25
C ILE A 104 -12.43 -0.79 1.88
N MET A 105 -13.40 -1.26 1.10
CA MET A 105 -14.71 -1.69 1.61
C MET A 105 -14.57 -2.78 2.69
N PHE A 106 -13.81 -3.84 2.43
CA PHE A 106 -13.57 -4.89 3.43
C PHE A 106 -12.80 -4.37 4.66
N ARG A 107 -11.81 -3.50 4.47
CA ARG A 107 -11.06 -2.86 5.57
C ARG A 107 -11.96 -1.95 6.42
N SER A 108 -12.92 -1.28 5.81
CA SER A 108 -13.88 -0.44 6.49
C SER A 108 -14.91 -1.26 7.27
N ILE A 109 -15.44 -2.34 6.70
CA ILE A 109 -16.34 -3.27 7.40
C ILE A 109 -15.66 -3.86 8.63
N THR A 110 -14.43 -4.36 8.48
CA THR A 110 -13.63 -4.87 9.62
C THR A 110 -13.33 -3.78 10.65
N GLY A 111 -13.05 -2.55 10.21
CA GLY A 111 -12.87 -1.37 11.08
C GLY A 111 -14.11 -1.04 11.91
N ILE A 112 -15.31 -1.16 11.34
CA ILE A 112 -16.57 -1.01 12.07
C ILE A 112 -16.73 -2.13 13.10
N GLY A 113 -16.37 -3.37 12.75
CA GLY A 113 -16.33 -4.49 13.70
C GLY A 113 -15.42 -4.20 14.90
N HIS A 114 -14.22 -3.67 14.67
CA HIS A 114 -13.32 -3.24 15.74
C HIS A 114 -13.91 -2.11 16.59
N ALA A 115 -14.61 -1.16 15.98
CA ALA A 115 -15.28 -0.08 16.71
C ALA A 115 -16.36 -0.62 17.66
N ILE A 116 -17.15 -1.59 17.21
CA ILE A 116 -18.18 -2.25 18.03
C ILE A 116 -17.51 -3.00 19.18
N ALA A 117 -16.45 -3.76 18.92
CA ALA A 117 -15.71 -4.47 19.96
C ALA A 117 -15.15 -3.50 21.03
N LEU A 118 -14.60 -2.35 20.63
CA LEU A 118 -14.12 -1.32 21.57
C LEU A 118 -15.26 -0.77 22.43
N LYS A 119 -16.45 -0.58 21.84
CA LYS A 119 -17.64 -0.13 22.56
C LYS A 119 -18.07 -1.16 23.61
N GLU A 120 -18.06 -2.45 23.27
CA GLU A 120 -18.37 -3.55 24.20
C GLU A 120 -17.36 -3.64 25.35
N MET A 121 -16.10 -3.32 25.08
CA MET A 121 -15.04 -3.26 26.10
C MET A 121 -15.05 -1.99 26.96
N ASN A 122 -16.08 -1.14 26.85
CA ASN A 122 -16.19 0.17 27.51
C ASN A 122 -15.00 1.12 27.23
N VAL A 123 -14.34 0.97 26.08
CA VAL A 123 -13.24 1.86 25.66
C VAL A 123 -13.82 3.09 24.96
N SER A 124 -13.59 4.28 25.53
CA SER A 124 -14.13 5.56 25.02
C SER A 124 -13.76 5.88 23.55
N ALA A 125 -12.65 5.31 23.04
CA ALA A 125 -12.14 5.56 21.69
C ALA A 125 -12.90 4.83 20.55
N TRP A 126 -14.09 4.28 20.79
CA TRP A 126 -14.85 3.52 19.79
C TRP A 126 -15.43 4.37 18.64
N ILE A 127 -15.67 5.66 18.88
CA ILE A 127 -16.34 6.53 17.91
C ILE A 127 -15.47 6.80 16.67
N ALA A 128 -14.18 7.04 16.87
CA ALA A 128 -13.26 7.35 15.78
C ALA A 128 -13.20 6.23 14.70
N PRO A 129 -12.90 4.96 15.03
CA PRO A 129 -12.88 3.89 14.04
C PRO A 129 -14.25 3.64 13.40
N LEU A 130 -15.36 3.90 14.10
CA LEU A 130 -16.71 3.83 13.52
C LEU A 130 -16.88 4.85 12.39
N ILE A 131 -16.53 6.12 12.65
CA ILE A 131 -16.62 7.20 11.66
C ILE A 131 -15.73 6.91 10.46
N PHE A 132 -14.46 6.54 10.69
CA PHE A 132 -13.54 6.17 9.61
C PHE A 132 -14.02 4.95 8.82
N GLY A 133 -14.65 3.98 9.48
CA GLY A 133 -15.29 2.84 8.84
C GLY A 133 -16.41 3.27 7.90
N ILE A 134 -17.36 4.08 8.38
CA ILE A 134 -18.49 4.57 7.57
C ILE A 134 -18.00 5.42 6.40
N LEU A 135 -17.10 6.38 6.65
CA LEU A 135 -16.51 7.21 5.59
C LEU A 135 -15.76 6.36 4.55
N GLY A 136 -15.05 5.33 4.99
CA GLY A 136 -14.35 4.43 4.10
C GLY A 136 -15.30 3.57 3.25
N ILE A 137 -16.45 3.14 3.78
CA ILE A 137 -17.49 2.48 2.97
C ILE A 137 -18.01 3.44 1.89
N LEU A 138 -18.37 4.67 2.25
CA LEU A 138 -18.86 5.67 1.29
C LEU A 138 -17.81 5.95 0.20
N LEU A 139 -16.55 6.12 0.59
CA LEU A 139 -15.45 6.30 -0.34
C LEU A 139 -15.29 5.08 -1.25
N SER A 140 -15.34 3.86 -0.71
CA SER A 140 -15.19 2.63 -1.50
C SER A 140 -16.29 2.48 -2.55
N LEU A 141 -17.54 2.74 -2.19
CA LEU A 141 -18.67 2.71 -3.13
C LEU A 141 -18.47 3.76 -4.23
N LEU A 142 -18.03 4.96 -3.85
CA LEU A 142 -17.73 6.02 -4.81
C LEU A 142 -16.63 5.60 -5.80
N MET A 143 -15.57 4.93 -5.34
CA MET A 143 -14.51 4.41 -6.23
C MET A 143 -15.01 3.32 -7.18
N ILE A 144 -15.88 2.42 -6.70
CA ILE A 144 -16.44 1.32 -7.49
C ILE A 144 -17.37 1.85 -8.58
N PHE A 145 -18.26 2.78 -8.26
CA PHE A 145 -19.21 3.35 -9.22
C PHE A 145 -18.60 4.45 -10.10
N ASN A 146 -17.54 5.12 -9.63
CA ASN A 146 -16.87 6.18 -10.37
C ASN A 146 -15.34 5.99 -10.33
N PRO A 147 -14.79 5.15 -11.24
CA PRO A 147 -13.36 4.86 -11.28
C PRO A 147 -12.47 6.08 -11.50
N LEU A 148 -12.98 7.14 -12.16
CA LEU A 148 -12.26 8.39 -12.34
C LEU A 148 -11.93 9.06 -11.00
N ILE A 149 -12.93 9.17 -10.10
CA ILE A 149 -12.70 9.75 -8.77
C ILE A 149 -11.82 8.81 -7.93
N GLY A 150 -11.97 7.50 -8.08
CA GLY A 150 -11.10 6.55 -7.39
C GLY A 150 -9.65 6.63 -7.83
N GLY A 151 -9.38 6.83 -9.12
CA GLY A 151 -8.03 7.06 -9.63
C GLY A 151 -7.37 8.29 -9.01
N LEU A 152 -8.09 9.42 -8.97
CA LEU A 152 -7.59 10.64 -8.32
C LEU A 152 -7.37 10.46 -6.82
N THR A 153 -8.27 9.74 -6.15
CA THR A 153 -8.15 9.43 -4.72
C THR A 153 -6.88 8.63 -4.45
N ILE A 154 -6.60 7.60 -5.26
CA ILE A 154 -5.37 6.80 -5.15
C ILE A 154 -4.14 7.68 -5.32
N VAL A 155 -4.12 8.55 -6.33
CA VAL A 155 -2.98 9.45 -6.59
C VAL A 155 -2.74 10.39 -5.42
N TYR A 156 -3.76 11.09 -4.94
CA TYR A 156 -3.61 12.05 -3.85
C TYR A 156 -3.26 11.37 -2.52
N TYR A 157 -3.84 10.20 -2.25
CA TYR A 157 -3.50 9.40 -1.07
C TYR A 157 -2.05 8.90 -1.14
N THR A 158 -1.60 8.44 -2.31
CA THR A 158 -0.23 8.00 -2.53
C THR A 158 0.76 9.16 -2.37
N ALA A 159 0.46 10.32 -2.96
CA ALA A 159 1.28 11.52 -2.85
C ALA A 159 1.43 11.94 -1.38
N PHE A 160 0.31 12.03 -0.66
CA PHE A 160 0.30 12.36 0.76
C PHE A 160 1.11 11.34 1.58
N SER A 161 0.91 10.05 1.34
CA SER A 161 1.61 8.97 2.03
C SER A 161 3.12 9.02 1.81
N ILE A 162 3.55 9.29 0.56
CA ILE A 162 4.97 9.43 0.20
C ILE A 162 5.60 10.63 0.92
N ILE A 163 4.91 11.78 0.97
CA ILE A 163 5.42 12.95 1.71
C ILE A 163 5.53 12.63 3.20
N MET A 164 4.50 12.03 3.80
CA MET A 164 4.51 11.66 5.22
C MET A 164 5.63 10.67 5.52
N PHE A 165 5.85 9.67 4.66
CA PHE A 165 6.97 8.74 4.79
C PHE A 165 8.32 9.46 4.71
N GLY A 166 8.46 10.44 3.80
CA GLY A 166 9.66 11.27 3.70
C GLY A 166 9.93 12.09 4.96
N VAL A 167 8.90 12.69 5.56
CA VAL A 167 9.01 13.42 6.83
C VAL A 167 9.46 12.49 7.96
N LEU A 168 8.86 11.29 8.07
CA LEU A 168 9.24 10.30 9.08
C LEU A 168 10.70 9.84 8.93
N GLN A 169 11.18 9.64 7.71
CA GLN A 169 12.58 9.27 7.44
C GLN A 169 13.57 10.38 7.85
N ILE A 170 13.22 11.65 7.63
CA ILE A 170 14.04 12.78 8.10
C ILE A 170 14.10 12.80 9.63
N ILE A 171 12.95 12.65 10.31
CA ILE A 171 12.89 12.60 11.78
C ILE A 171 13.73 11.42 12.31
N PHE A 172 13.64 10.26 11.66
CA PHE A 172 14.42 9.08 12.02
C PHE A 172 15.92 9.33 11.86
N GLY A 173 16.35 9.91 10.74
CA GLY A 173 17.76 10.27 10.52
C GLY A 173 18.31 11.27 11.53
N ILE A 174 17.50 12.26 11.94
CA ILE A 174 17.85 13.21 13.01
C ILE A 174 17.98 12.49 14.36
N THR A 175 17.07 11.56 14.67
CA THR A 175 17.13 10.75 15.88
C THR A 175 18.39 9.89 15.91
N LEU A 176 18.76 9.24 14.79
CA LEU A 176 20.01 8.48 14.68
C LEU A 176 21.26 9.36 14.86
N LYS A 177 21.23 10.59 14.32
CA LYS A 177 22.32 11.56 14.52
C LYS A 177 22.50 11.90 16.00
N LYS A 178 21.40 12.12 16.73
CA LYS A 178 21.41 12.39 18.18
C LYS A 178 21.95 11.20 18.97
N LEU A 179 21.53 9.98 18.64
CA LEU A 179 22.01 8.76 19.32
C LEU A 179 23.50 8.48 19.10
N LYS A 180 24.06 8.90 17.96
CA LYS A 180 25.51 8.80 17.71
C LYS A 180 26.34 9.77 18.57
N GLN A 181 25.73 10.84 19.07
CA GLN A 181 26.40 11.90 19.84
C GLN A 181 26.35 11.67 21.36
N LEU A 182 25.56 10.70 21.82
CA LEU A 182 25.52 10.21 23.20
C LEU A 182 26.58 9.12 23.41
#